data_AF-A0AAV8FFG0-F1
#
_entry.id   AF-A0AAV8FFG0-F1
#
_cell.length_a   1.000
_cell.length_b   1.000
_cell.length_c   1.000
_cell.angle_alpha   90.00
_cell.angle_beta   90.00
_cell.angle_gamma   90.00
#
_symmetry.space_group_name_H-M   'P 1'
#
loop_
_entity.id
_entity.type
_entity.pdbx_description
1 polymer ?
#
loop_
_entity_poly.entity_id
_entity_poly.type
_entity_poly.pdbx_seq_one_letter_code
_entity_poly.pdbx_strand_id
1 'polypeptide(L)'
;MAVARTSTGNTLAFLIPAVEMLCKQRFSPKNGTGVIILCPTGELAIKVHTDAKALLMYHTLTSRVIMNGNGWRREAESLVKGVNLLVSTPSRLLFHLKNTKGFLYKNLKVNLGTVRQCYCIIPSKRRLSSLCSFLKRNLSKKSLVIFSSGNSVRFHSEILRYLQIDCLHIDSKMTQLKQTSTFIDFCKADKGLLCANDIIDCASHLPSVDWFLQYEPPGNPKDYIYTLGQVVASQESKIEKHTPFCFLCKRSQNFSSFLGYFTIVLQPLLPYF
;
A
#
# COMPACT_ATOMS: atom_id res chain seq x y z
N MET A 1 5.35 22.22 14.97
CA MET A 1 5.41 21.16 13.95
C MET A 1 6.84 21.11 13.43
N ALA A 2 7.58 20.03 13.71
CA ALA A 2 8.97 19.92 13.24
C ALA A 2 8.98 19.48 11.77
N VAL A 3 9.51 20.34 10.90
CA VAL A 3 9.77 20.05 9.49
C VAL A 3 11.24 19.64 9.40
N ALA A 4 11.52 18.37 9.16
CA ALA A 4 12.89 17.90 8.96
C ALA A 4 13.24 17.97 7.46
N ARG A 5 14.28 18.75 7.13
CA ARG A 5 14.94 18.72 5.83
C ARG A 5 15.49 17.32 5.57
N THR A 6 15.41 16.92 4.30
CA THR A 6 15.84 15.64 3.72
C THR A 6 17.02 14.96 4.44
N SER A 7 16.78 13.70 4.85
CA SER A 7 17.64 12.53 4.61
C SER A 7 18.09 11.63 5.79
N THR A 8 17.74 11.89 7.05
CA THR A 8 18.05 10.96 8.19
C THR A 8 16.98 10.89 9.28
N GLY A 9 16.27 11.99 9.59
CA GLY A 9 15.32 12.05 10.71
C GLY A 9 14.01 11.26 10.51
N ASN A 10 13.52 11.17 9.27
CA ASN A 10 12.25 10.48 8.98
C ASN A 10 12.39 8.95 9.08
N THR A 11 13.54 8.38 8.71
CA THR A 11 13.74 6.93 8.75
C THR A 11 13.70 6.40 10.18
N LEU A 12 14.43 7.05 11.08
CA LEU A 12 14.48 6.67 12.48
C LEU A 12 13.12 6.83 13.18
N ALA A 13 12.32 7.83 12.78
CA ALA A 13 11.00 8.07 13.35
C ALA A 13 10.05 6.88 13.22
N PHE A 14 10.17 6.06 12.18
CA PHE A 14 9.39 4.81 12.04
C PHE A 14 10.18 3.54 12.40
N LEU A 15 11.52 3.55 12.27
CA LEU A 15 12.34 2.40 12.62
C LEU A 15 12.39 2.14 14.13
N ILE A 16 12.57 3.19 14.94
CA ILE A 16 12.66 3.08 16.40
C ILE A 16 11.42 2.38 17.00
N PRO A 17 10.19 2.85 16.76
CA PRO A 17 9.01 2.19 17.32
C PRO A 17 8.82 0.76 16.79
N ALA A 18 9.22 0.48 15.54
CA ALA A 18 9.15 -0.87 14.98
C ALA A 18 10.12 -1.84 15.65
N VAL A 19 11.37 -1.40 15.90
CA VAL A 19 12.39 -2.18 16.63
C VAL A 19 11.99 -2.37 18.09
N GLU A 20 11.55 -1.30 18.75
CA GLU A 20 11.09 -1.35 20.15
C GLU A 20 9.96 -2.37 20.33
N MET A 21 8.99 -2.41 19.41
CA MET A 21 7.91 -3.38 19.42
C MET A 21 8.42 -4.82 19.30
N LEU A 22 9.36 -5.08 18.38
CA LEU A 22 9.96 -6.41 18.22
C LEU A 22 10.70 -6.84 19.50
N CYS A 23 11.42 -5.92 20.14
CA CYS A 23 12.11 -6.17 21.41
C CYS A 23 11.14 -6.47 22.55
N LYS A 24 10.07 -5.68 22.72
CA LYS A 24 9.04 -5.89 23.74
C LYS A 24 8.37 -7.26 23.61
N GLN A 25 8.16 -7.72 22.38
CA GLN A 25 7.58 -9.02 22.08
C GLN A 25 8.61 -10.17 22.09
N ARG A 26 9.87 -9.90 22.44
CA ARG A 26 10.97 -10.86 22.48
C ARG A 26 11.10 -11.64 21.17
N PHE A 27 10.99 -10.93 20.04
CA PHE A 27 11.21 -11.54 18.73
C PHE A 27 12.62 -12.13 18.63
N SER A 28 12.69 -13.29 18.01
CA SER A 28 13.92 -14.00 17.65
C SER A 28 13.81 -14.50 16.21
N PRO A 29 14.90 -14.94 15.56
CA PRO A 29 14.83 -15.48 14.20
C PRO A 29 13.78 -16.59 14.03
N LYS A 30 13.52 -17.39 15.09
CA LYS A 30 12.50 -18.45 15.10
C LYS A 30 11.07 -17.93 14.90
N ASN A 31 10.80 -16.68 15.28
CA ASN A 31 9.50 -16.05 15.07
C ASN A 31 9.29 -15.61 13.61
N GLY A 32 10.35 -15.62 12.79
CA GLY A 32 10.30 -15.14 11.42
C GLY A 32 10.19 -13.63 11.32
N THR A 33 9.50 -13.16 10.29
CA THR A 33 9.34 -11.73 10.01
C THR A 33 8.21 -11.12 10.82
N GLY A 34 8.57 -10.13 11.63
CA GLY A 34 7.64 -9.31 12.40
C GLY A 34 7.43 -7.92 11.79
N VAL A 35 8.43 -7.35 11.12
CA VAL A 35 8.31 -6.05 10.46
C VAL A 35 8.71 -6.15 9.00
N ILE A 36 7.90 -5.57 8.11
CA ILE A 36 8.23 -5.36 6.70
C ILE A 36 8.18 -3.86 6.43
N ILE A 37 9.22 -3.35 5.80
CA ILE A 37 9.31 -1.98 5.32
C ILE A 37 9.33 -2.03 3.80
N LEU A 38 8.30 -1.49 3.17
CA LEU A 38 8.22 -1.40 1.71
C LEU A 38 8.88 -0.11 1.23
N CYS A 39 9.79 -0.26 0.27
CA CYS A 39 10.45 0.83 -0.39
C CYS A 39 10.14 0.80 -1.90
N PRO A 40 9.95 1.95 -2.53
CA PRO A 40 9.58 2.02 -3.94
C PRO A 40 10.78 1.65 -4.84
N THR A 41 11.97 2.22 -4.58
CA THR A 41 13.22 1.87 -5.25
C THR A 41 14.08 0.91 -4.43
N GLY A 42 14.98 0.22 -5.14
CA GLY A 42 16.08 -0.50 -4.50
C GLY A 42 17.07 0.43 -3.78
N GLU A 43 17.34 1.62 -4.32
CA GLU A 43 18.23 2.60 -3.69
C GLU A 43 17.70 3.05 -2.32
N LEU A 44 16.40 3.36 -2.23
CA LEU A 44 15.79 3.72 -0.96
C LEU A 44 15.79 2.53 0.01
N ALA A 45 15.52 1.31 -0.49
CA ALA A 45 15.56 0.11 0.33
C ALA A 45 16.96 -0.14 0.94
N ILE A 46 18.03 0.07 0.17
CA ILE A 46 19.41 -0.03 0.66
C ILE A 46 19.67 1.02 1.74
N LYS A 47 19.23 2.26 1.53
CA LYS A 47 19.41 3.34 2.49
C LYS A 47 18.69 3.04 3.82
N VAL A 48 17.41 2.69 3.73
CA VAL A 48 16.58 2.32 4.90
C VAL A 48 17.16 1.09 5.62
N HIS A 49 17.67 0.11 4.87
CA HIS A 49 18.30 -1.07 5.47
C HIS A 49 19.61 -0.73 6.19
N THR A 50 20.40 0.20 5.65
CA THR A 50 21.62 0.70 6.31
C THR A 50 21.28 1.36 7.64
N ASP A 51 20.27 2.23 7.66
CA ASP A 51 19.79 2.88 8.89
C ASP A 51 19.27 1.83 9.90
N ALA A 52 18.48 0.86 9.43
CA ALA A 52 17.97 -0.24 10.26
C ALA A 52 19.11 -1.10 10.82
N LYS A 53 20.15 -1.38 10.02
CA LYS A 53 21.30 -2.17 10.46
C LYS A 53 22.11 -1.44 11.53
N ALA A 54 22.28 -0.12 11.39
CA ALA A 54 22.92 0.70 12.42
C ALA A 54 22.13 0.67 13.74
N LEU A 55 20.80 0.80 13.67
CA LEU A 55 19.92 0.74 14.83
C LEU A 55 19.93 -0.65 15.51
N LEU A 56 20.06 -1.71 14.73
CA LEU A 56 20.04 -3.09 15.21
C LEU A 56 21.42 -3.61 15.68
N MET A 57 22.47 -2.81 15.62
CA MET A 57 23.84 -3.23 15.98
C MET A 57 23.94 -3.82 17.39
N TYR A 58 23.11 -3.34 18.33
CA TYR A 58 23.08 -3.77 19.73
C TYR A 58 21.87 -4.66 20.06
N HIS A 59 21.15 -5.14 19.05
CA HIS A 59 19.94 -5.95 19.22
C HIS A 59 20.15 -7.37 18.68
N THR A 60 19.43 -8.35 19.24
CA THR A 60 19.44 -9.75 18.76
C THR A 60 18.57 -9.98 17.51
N LEU A 61 17.92 -8.93 17.01
CA LEU A 61 17.01 -8.98 15.88
C LEU A 61 17.78 -9.07 14.56
N THR A 62 17.28 -9.87 13.63
CA THR A 62 17.84 -9.95 12.29
C THR A 62 17.18 -8.97 11.33
N SER A 63 17.96 -8.34 10.46
CA SER A 63 17.43 -7.56 9.35
C SER A 63 17.99 -7.98 8.00
N ARG A 64 17.17 -7.85 6.96
CA ARG A 64 17.57 -8.15 5.58
C ARG A 64 16.89 -7.21 4.60
N VAL A 65 17.57 -6.93 3.49
CA VAL A 65 16.96 -6.27 2.32
C VAL A 65 16.80 -7.28 1.19
N ILE A 66 15.63 -7.30 0.53
CA ILE A 66 15.39 -8.09 -0.69
C ILE A 66 14.82 -7.20 -1.79
N MET A 67 15.44 -7.23 -2.95
CA MET A 67 15.13 -6.35 -4.09
C MET A 67 15.34 -7.12 -5.39
N ASN A 68 14.91 -6.56 -6.52
CA ASN A 68 15.09 -7.18 -7.83
C ASN A 68 16.58 -7.41 -8.12
N GLY A 69 16.97 -8.68 -8.28
CA GLY A 69 18.35 -9.09 -8.55
C GLY A 69 18.47 -10.61 -8.71
N ASN A 70 19.67 -11.07 -9.05
CA ASN A 70 19.94 -12.46 -9.47
C ASN A 70 20.09 -13.45 -8.30
N GLY A 71 19.91 -12.99 -7.06
CA GLY A 71 20.22 -13.72 -5.82
C GLY A 71 19.05 -14.48 -5.16
N TRP A 72 17.99 -14.83 -5.90
CA TRP A 72 16.73 -15.29 -5.30
C TRP A 72 16.87 -16.49 -4.34
N ARG A 73 17.76 -17.45 -4.63
CA ARG A 73 18.00 -18.62 -3.76
C ARG A 73 18.57 -18.20 -2.39
N ARG A 74 19.56 -17.30 -2.39
CA ARG A 74 20.17 -16.76 -1.16
C ARG A 74 19.16 -15.93 -0.35
N GLU A 75 18.31 -15.18 -1.03
CA GLU A 75 17.21 -14.44 -0.40
C GLU A 75 16.21 -15.41 0.26
N ALA A 76 15.78 -16.44 -0.48
CA ALA A 76 14.87 -17.47 0.03
C ALA A 76 15.44 -18.18 1.25
N GLU A 77 16.70 -18.62 1.20
CA GLU A 77 17.39 -19.25 2.33
C GLU A 77 17.46 -18.33 3.56
N SER A 78 17.78 -17.04 3.35
CA SER A 78 17.81 -16.07 4.44
C SER A 78 16.43 -15.86 5.06
N LEU A 79 15.36 -15.82 4.25
CA LEU A 79 13.99 -15.66 4.71
C LEU A 79 13.52 -16.90 5.51
N VAL A 80 13.91 -18.09 5.08
CA VAL A 80 13.61 -19.36 5.79
C VAL A 80 14.38 -19.47 7.10
N LYS A 81 15.65 -19.03 7.14
CA LYS A 81 16.44 -18.95 8.38
C LYS A 81 15.84 -18.02 9.43
N GLY A 82 15.06 -17.03 9.00
CA GLY A 82 14.35 -16.10 9.86
C GLY A 82 14.93 -14.69 9.82
N VAL A 83 14.16 -13.76 9.27
CA VAL A 83 14.47 -12.33 9.22
C VAL A 83 13.41 -11.59 10.03
N ASN A 84 13.77 -10.89 11.10
CA ASN A 84 12.79 -10.18 11.94
C ASN A 84 12.30 -8.86 11.33
N LEU A 85 13.21 -8.09 10.74
CA LEU A 85 12.94 -6.84 10.03
C LEU A 85 13.36 -6.96 8.56
N LEU A 86 12.38 -6.98 7.66
CA LEU A 86 12.60 -7.13 6.23
C LEU A 86 12.36 -5.80 5.52
N VAL A 87 13.34 -5.32 4.75
CA VAL A 87 13.18 -4.18 3.84
C VAL A 87 13.04 -4.72 2.42
N SER A 88 12.04 -4.28 1.66
CA SER A 88 11.81 -4.85 0.33
C SER A 88 11.12 -3.92 -0.67
N THR A 89 11.35 -4.16 -1.96
CA THR A 89 10.47 -3.62 -3.01
C THR A 89 9.20 -4.48 -3.13
N PRO A 90 8.03 -3.88 -3.38
CA PRO A 90 6.74 -4.58 -3.46
C PRO A 90 6.75 -5.82 -4.36
N SER A 91 7.28 -5.67 -5.57
CA SER A 91 7.31 -6.74 -6.58
C SER A 91 8.16 -7.93 -6.11
N ARG A 92 9.30 -7.67 -5.46
CA ARG A 92 10.19 -8.73 -4.96
C ARG A 92 9.61 -9.42 -3.73
N LEU A 93 8.99 -8.65 -2.83
CA LEU A 93 8.27 -9.24 -1.69
C LEU A 93 7.18 -10.20 -2.16
N LEU A 94 6.36 -9.79 -3.14
CA LEU A 94 5.31 -10.66 -3.68
C LEU A 94 5.91 -11.96 -4.24
N PHE A 95 6.99 -11.85 -5.00
CA PHE A 95 7.67 -13.02 -5.55
C PHE A 95 8.04 -14.02 -4.43
N HIS A 96 8.61 -13.56 -3.32
CA HIS A 96 8.95 -14.44 -2.20
C HIS A 96 7.73 -14.95 -1.44
N LEU A 97 6.67 -14.16 -1.28
CA LEU A 97 5.41 -14.61 -0.67
C LEU A 97 4.74 -15.75 -1.44
N LYS A 98 4.90 -15.81 -2.77
CA LYS A 98 4.35 -16.87 -3.63
C LYS A 98 5.30 -18.07 -3.75
N ASN A 99 6.60 -17.82 -3.90
CA ASN A 99 7.55 -18.85 -4.35
C ASN A 99 8.47 -19.39 -3.25
N THR A 100 8.60 -18.70 -2.09
CA THR A 100 9.50 -19.16 -1.01
C THR A 100 8.73 -20.00 0.01
N LYS A 101 8.83 -21.33 -0.14
CA LYS A 101 8.31 -22.29 0.84
C LYS A 101 9.06 -22.12 2.16
N GLY A 102 8.33 -22.05 3.27
CA GLY A 102 8.93 -21.88 4.61
C GLY A 102 9.21 -20.42 5.01
N PHE A 103 8.88 -19.43 4.17
CA PHE A 103 8.94 -18.04 4.60
C PHE A 103 7.93 -17.78 5.73
N LEU A 104 8.42 -17.53 6.95
CA LEU A 104 7.58 -17.33 8.13
C LEU A 104 7.22 -15.86 8.31
N TYR A 105 6.08 -15.45 7.77
CA TYR A 105 5.52 -14.09 7.90
C TYR A 105 4.19 -14.09 8.68
N LYS A 106 3.83 -15.18 9.35
CA LYS A 106 2.56 -15.30 10.10
C LYS A 106 2.51 -14.42 11.34
N ASN A 107 3.66 -14.06 11.89
CA ASN A 107 3.79 -13.22 13.09
C ASN A 107 3.96 -11.74 12.73
N LEU A 108 3.58 -11.33 11.52
CA LEU A 108 3.72 -9.95 11.07
C LEU A 108 3.02 -8.97 12.01
N LYS A 109 3.71 -7.88 12.31
CA LYS A 109 3.25 -6.75 13.12
C LYS A 109 3.26 -5.41 12.36
N VAL A 110 4.02 -5.29 11.27
CA VAL A 110 4.17 -4.21 10.23
C VAL A 110 4.30 -2.73 10.66
N ASN A 111 5.05 -1.93 9.87
CA ASN A 111 4.94 -0.47 9.81
C ASN A 111 5.38 0.02 8.40
N LEU A 112 4.48 0.68 7.65
CA LEU A 112 4.71 1.11 6.24
C LEU A 112 5.22 2.57 6.20
N GLY A 113 6.49 2.76 6.52
CA GLY A 113 7.09 4.05 6.90
C GLY A 113 7.27 5.16 5.85
N THR A 114 6.77 5.06 4.62
CA THR A 114 6.97 6.13 3.61
C THR A 114 5.68 6.79 3.12
N VAL A 115 4.52 6.21 3.39
CA VAL A 115 3.25 6.70 2.84
C VAL A 115 2.22 6.84 3.95
N ARG A 116 1.74 8.07 4.16
CA ARG A 116 0.60 8.32 5.06
C ARG A 116 -0.60 7.53 4.53
N GLN A 117 -1.19 6.71 5.38
CA GLN A 117 -2.41 5.97 5.08
C GLN A 117 -3.52 6.50 5.95
N CYS A 118 -4.62 6.87 5.33
CA CYS A 118 -5.78 7.39 6.03
C CYS A 118 -6.99 6.49 5.81
N TYR A 119 -7.90 6.50 6.78
CA TYR A 119 -9.15 5.75 6.71
C TYR A 119 -10.35 6.59 7.14
N CYS A 120 -11.52 6.17 6.70
CA CYS A 120 -12.79 6.65 7.21
C CYS A 120 -13.73 5.47 7.44
N ILE A 121 -14.35 5.40 8.63
CA ILE A 121 -15.38 4.40 8.94
C ILE A 121 -16.73 4.97 8.51
N ILE A 122 -17.31 4.39 7.46
CA ILE A 122 -18.58 4.86 6.89
C ILE A 122 -19.64 3.75 7.00
N PRO A 123 -20.85 4.03 7.53
CA PRO A 123 -21.96 3.09 7.49
C PRO A 123 -22.28 2.67 6.06
N SER A 124 -22.61 1.39 5.83
CA SER A 124 -22.81 0.85 4.47
C SER A 124 -23.80 1.67 3.63
N LYS A 125 -24.88 2.15 4.24
CA LYS A 125 -25.91 2.99 3.60
C LYS A 125 -25.40 4.36 3.13
N ARG A 126 -24.29 4.86 3.67
CA ARG A 126 -23.72 6.19 3.37
C ARG A 126 -22.46 6.15 2.52
N ARG A 127 -21.96 4.97 2.13
CA ARG A 127 -20.67 4.87 1.41
C ARG A 127 -20.73 5.51 0.04
N LEU A 128 -21.78 5.22 -0.74
CA LEU A 128 -21.95 5.77 -2.07
C LEU A 128 -22.08 7.29 -2.02
N SER A 129 -22.92 7.82 -1.13
CA SER A 129 -23.07 9.27 -0.98
C SER A 129 -21.79 9.95 -0.51
N SER A 130 -21.03 9.31 0.38
CA SER A 130 -19.72 9.80 0.83
C SER A 130 -18.71 9.83 -0.31
N LEU A 131 -18.59 8.73 -1.08
CA LEU A 131 -17.74 8.66 -2.26
C LEU A 131 -18.10 9.76 -3.26
N CYS A 132 -19.38 9.92 -3.59
CA CYS A 132 -19.83 10.97 -4.50
C CYS A 132 -19.51 12.38 -3.98
N SER A 133 -19.76 12.66 -2.70
CA SER A 133 -19.44 13.95 -2.07
C SER A 133 -17.94 14.27 -2.16
N PHE A 134 -17.11 13.28 -1.84
CA PHE A 134 -15.66 13.41 -1.92
C PHE A 134 -15.17 13.67 -3.36
N LEU A 135 -15.66 12.89 -4.33
CA LEU A 135 -15.27 13.03 -5.73
C LEU A 135 -15.72 14.37 -6.29
N LYS A 136 -16.93 14.85 -5.95
CA LYS A 136 -17.42 16.18 -6.35
C LYS A 136 -16.55 17.32 -5.82
N ARG A 137 -16.03 17.19 -4.59
CA ARG A 137 -15.09 18.17 -4.00
C ARG A 137 -13.69 18.12 -4.62
N ASN A 138 -13.36 17.05 -5.35
CA ASN A 138 -12.03 16.79 -5.90
C ASN A 138 -12.04 16.59 -7.43
N LEU A 139 -13.00 17.17 -8.17
CA LEU A 139 -13.09 17.03 -9.64
C LEU A 139 -11.88 17.59 -10.40
N SER A 140 -11.14 18.52 -9.79
CA SER A 140 -9.91 19.07 -10.38
C SER A 140 -8.68 18.18 -10.16
N LYS A 141 -8.83 17.02 -9.54
CA LYS A 141 -7.75 16.12 -9.12
C LYS A 141 -7.71 14.85 -9.96
N LYS A 142 -6.53 14.23 -10.05
CA LYS A 142 -6.37 12.91 -10.64
C LYS A 142 -6.60 11.86 -9.56
N SER A 143 -7.72 11.15 -9.65
CA SER A 143 -8.18 10.21 -8.64
C SER A 143 -8.30 8.79 -9.21
N LEU A 144 -7.94 7.81 -8.40
CA LEU A 144 -8.05 6.39 -8.71
C LEU A 144 -8.86 5.69 -7.63
N VAL A 145 -9.94 5.02 -8.00
CA VAL A 145 -10.81 4.28 -7.06
C VAL A 145 -10.76 2.79 -7.38
N ILE A 146 -10.39 1.98 -6.37
CA ILE A 146 -10.42 0.52 -6.43
C ILE A 146 -11.70 -0.03 -5.81
N PHE A 147 -12.37 -0.90 -6.55
CA PHE A 147 -13.54 -1.66 -6.11
C PHE A 147 -13.21 -3.15 -5.95
N SER A 148 -14.06 -3.88 -5.24
CA SER A 148 -13.86 -5.32 -4.96
C SER A 148 -14.07 -6.23 -6.18
N SER A 149 -14.83 -5.79 -7.19
CA SER A 149 -15.19 -6.62 -8.34
C SER A 149 -15.51 -5.79 -9.59
N GLY A 150 -15.38 -6.39 -10.77
CA GLY A 150 -15.72 -5.73 -12.04
C GLY A 150 -17.20 -5.32 -12.13
N ASN A 151 -18.12 -6.10 -11.54
CA ASN A 151 -19.53 -5.71 -11.45
C ASN A 151 -19.71 -4.45 -10.58
N SER A 152 -18.97 -4.33 -9.48
CA SER A 152 -18.98 -3.13 -8.65
C SER A 152 -18.44 -1.92 -9.41
N VAL A 153 -17.36 -2.09 -10.20
CA VAL A 153 -16.83 -1.02 -11.05
C VAL A 153 -17.90 -0.49 -11.99
N ARG A 154 -18.58 -1.38 -12.73
CA ARG A 154 -19.63 -1.00 -13.67
C ARG A 154 -20.75 -0.23 -12.99
N PHE A 155 -21.35 -0.82 -11.96
CA PHE A 155 -22.44 -0.23 -11.20
C PHE A 155 -22.09 1.17 -10.68
N HIS A 156 -20.93 1.32 -10.04
CA HIS A 156 -20.54 2.63 -9.50
C HIS A 156 -20.18 3.62 -10.61
N SER A 157 -19.51 3.19 -11.69
CA SER A 157 -19.17 4.08 -12.80
C SER A 157 -20.40 4.62 -13.52
N GLU A 158 -21.45 3.81 -13.69
CA GLU A 158 -22.72 4.23 -14.27
C GLU A 158 -23.43 5.27 -13.39
N ILE A 159 -23.50 5.03 -12.08
CA ILE A 159 -24.08 5.98 -11.13
C ILE A 159 -23.28 7.29 -11.08
N LEU A 160 -21.94 7.21 -11.07
CA LEU A 160 -21.09 8.39 -11.04
C LEU A 160 -21.32 9.26 -12.28
N ARG A 161 -21.36 8.66 -13.49
CA ARG A 161 -21.68 9.38 -14.72
C ARG A 161 -23.09 9.98 -14.70
N TYR A 162 -24.08 9.24 -14.20
CA TYR A 162 -25.44 9.77 -14.01
C TYR A 162 -25.45 11.00 -13.10
N LEU A 163 -24.61 11.01 -12.06
CA LEU A 163 -24.43 12.14 -11.14
C LEU A 163 -23.47 13.22 -11.65
N GLN A 164 -23.13 13.20 -12.95
CA GLN A 164 -22.22 14.13 -13.63
C GLN A 164 -20.79 14.14 -13.09
N ILE A 165 -20.33 12.99 -12.58
CA ILE A 165 -18.93 12.75 -12.21
C ILE A 165 -18.36 11.87 -13.32
N ASP A 166 -17.68 12.48 -14.29
CA ASP A 166 -17.10 11.73 -15.40
C ASP A 166 -15.95 10.83 -14.93
N CYS A 167 -15.91 9.61 -15.46
CA CYS A 167 -14.92 8.62 -15.07
C CYS A 167 -14.65 7.57 -16.15
N LEU A 168 -13.36 7.27 -16.29
CA LEU A 168 -12.86 6.07 -16.97
C LEU A 168 -13.10 4.86 -16.06
N HIS A 169 -13.27 3.68 -16.66
CA HIS A 169 -13.36 2.45 -15.88
C HIS A 169 -12.66 1.29 -16.55
N ILE A 170 -12.11 0.40 -15.72
CA ILE A 170 -11.49 -0.87 -16.12
C ILE A 170 -12.15 -1.97 -15.30
N ASP A 171 -12.77 -2.93 -15.99
CA ASP A 171 -13.34 -4.12 -15.35
C ASP A 171 -12.87 -5.40 -16.01
N SER A 172 -13.00 -6.51 -15.28
CA SER A 172 -12.49 -7.83 -15.67
C SER A 172 -13.13 -8.44 -16.92
N LYS A 173 -14.24 -7.89 -17.42
CA LYS A 173 -14.91 -8.36 -18.64
C LYS A 173 -14.50 -7.54 -19.87
N MET A 174 -13.69 -6.49 -19.72
CA MET A 174 -13.10 -5.78 -20.85
C MET A 174 -11.99 -6.59 -21.50
N THR A 175 -11.77 -6.39 -22.79
CA THR A 175 -10.61 -6.96 -23.49
C THR A 175 -9.33 -6.29 -23.00
N GLN A 176 -8.23 -7.03 -22.95
CA GLN A 176 -6.94 -6.51 -22.50
C GLN A 176 -6.51 -5.27 -23.29
N LEU A 177 -6.75 -5.24 -24.61
CA LEU A 177 -6.47 -4.07 -25.45
C LEU A 177 -7.21 -2.81 -24.98
N LYS A 178 -8.50 -2.95 -24.62
CA LYS A 178 -9.32 -1.83 -24.15
C LYS A 178 -8.94 -1.39 -22.73
N GLN A 179 -8.57 -2.34 -21.87
CA GLN A 179 -8.05 -2.02 -20.54
C GLN A 179 -6.74 -1.21 -20.65
N THR A 180 -5.82 -1.66 -21.50
CA THR A 180 -4.55 -0.97 -21.77
C THR A 180 -4.78 0.42 -22.36
N SER A 181 -5.64 0.57 -23.36
CA SER A 181 -5.90 1.88 -23.97
C SER A 181 -6.49 2.86 -22.95
N THR A 182 -7.49 2.41 -22.17
CA THR A 182 -8.13 3.23 -21.13
C THR A 182 -7.12 3.63 -20.04
N PHE A 183 -6.23 2.73 -19.66
CA PHE A 183 -5.17 3.02 -18.70
C PHE A 183 -4.16 4.04 -19.24
N ILE A 184 -3.76 3.92 -20.51
CA ILE A 184 -2.88 4.88 -21.19
C ILE A 184 -3.53 6.26 -21.25
N ASP A 185 -4.82 6.33 -21.57
CA ASP A 185 -5.56 7.60 -21.61
C ASP A 185 -5.62 8.24 -20.23
N PHE A 186 -5.86 7.45 -19.18
CA PHE A 186 -5.77 7.93 -17.79
C PHE A 186 -4.36 8.42 -17.43
N CYS A 187 -3.31 7.70 -17.84
CA CYS A 187 -1.92 8.11 -17.60
C CYS A 187 -1.61 9.47 -18.24
N LYS A 188 -2.08 9.72 -19.46
CA LYS A 188 -1.89 10.98 -20.20
C LYS A 188 -2.66 12.16 -19.62
N ALA A 189 -3.79 11.93 -18.96
CA ALA A 189 -4.62 13.00 -18.42
C ALA A 189 -4.00 13.66 -17.17
N ASP A 190 -4.07 15.00 -17.07
CA ASP A 190 -3.58 15.74 -15.90
C ASP A 190 -4.53 15.63 -14.69
N LYS A 191 -5.83 15.45 -14.95
CA LYS A 191 -6.90 15.23 -13.96
C LYS A 191 -7.89 14.19 -14.48
N GLY A 192 -8.71 13.65 -13.60
CA GLY A 192 -9.75 12.69 -13.98
C GLY A 192 -9.90 11.56 -12.97
N LEU A 193 -10.95 10.76 -13.15
CA LEU A 193 -11.27 9.64 -12.29
C LEU A 193 -11.15 8.33 -13.06
N LEU A 194 -10.38 7.38 -12.52
CA LEU A 194 -10.36 5.99 -12.98
C LEU A 194 -10.96 5.08 -11.91
N CYS A 195 -11.96 4.29 -12.29
CA CYS A 195 -12.58 3.24 -11.48
C CYS A 195 -12.08 1.86 -11.93
N ALA A 196 -11.45 1.09 -11.06
CA ALA A 196 -10.91 -0.23 -11.39
C ALA A 196 -11.23 -1.27 -10.32
N ASN A 197 -11.31 -2.55 -10.68
CA ASN A 197 -11.37 -3.64 -9.69
C ASN A 197 -10.00 -4.24 -9.42
N ASP A 198 -9.12 -4.11 -10.40
CA ASP A 198 -7.75 -4.56 -10.34
C ASP A 198 -6.92 -3.71 -11.32
N ILE A 199 -5.68 -3.38 -10.94
CA ILE A 199 -4.70 -2.66 -11.78
C ILE A 199 -3.46 -3.53 -12.00
N ILE A 200 -3.39 -4.68 -11.31
CA ILE A 200 -2.22 -5.54 -11.18
C ILE A 200 -1.78 -6.10 -12.54
N ASP A 201 -2.72 -6.36 -13.45
CA ASP A 201 -2.41 -6.93 -14.77
C ASP A 201 -2.14 -5.87 -15.86
N CYS A 202 -2.47 -4.59 -15.62
CA CYS A 202 -2.35 -3.53 -16.63
C CYS A 202 -1.15 -2.60 -16.41
N ALA A 203 -0.55 -2.56 -15.22
CA ALA A 203 0.43 -1.55 -14.86
C ALA A 203 1.78 -2.15 -14.47
N SER A 204 2.78 -1.99 -15.34
CA SER A 204 4.18 -2.07 -14.93
C SER A 204 4.53 -0.94 -13.93
N HIS A 205 3.89 0.23 -14.08
CA HIS A 205 3.94 1.35 -13.13
C HIS A 205 2.60 2.12 -13.13
N LEU A 206 2.06 2.42 -11.94
CA LEU A 206 0.91 3.33 -11.77
C LEU A 206 1.33 4.79 -12.10
N PRO A 207 0.44 5.63 -12.65
CA PRO A 207 0.73 7.07 -12.77
C PRO A 207 0.67 7.74 -11.39
N SER A 208 1.31 8.90 -11.25
CA SER A 208 1.13 9.79 -10.10
C SER A 208 -0.34 10.23 -10.02
N VAL A 209 -0.99 9.98 -8.89
CA VAL A 209 -2.38 10.38 -8.62
C VAL A 209 -2.44 11.26 -7.39
N ASP A 210 -3.39 12.19 -7.35
CA ASP A 210 -3.67 13.01 -6.17
C ASP A 210 -4.33 12.19 -5.06
N TRP A 211 -5.25 11.30 -5.45
CA TRP A 211 -6.03 10.46 -4.56
C TRP A 211 -6.04 9.02 -5.04
N PHE A 212 -5.64 8.11 -4.17
CA PHE A 212 -5.85 6.68 -4.33
C PHE A 212 -6.90 6.23 -3.31
N LEU A 213 -8.04 5.75 -3.76
CA LEU A 213 -9.18 5.40 -2.92
C LEU A 213 -9.48 3.91 -3.02
N GLN A 214 -9.28 3.18 -1.92
CA GLN A 214 -9.80 1.82 -1.81
C GLN A 214 -11.26 1.91 -1.34
N TYR A 215 -12.25 1.63 -2.21
CA TYR A 215 -13.66 1.74 -1.83
C TYR A 215 -14.05 0.64 -0.85
N GLU A 216 -13.66 -0.61 -1.12
CA GLU A 216 -13.84 -1.77 -0.26
C GLU A 216 -12.51 -2.40 0.10
N PRO A 217 -12.25 -2.75 1.38
CA PRO A 217 -11.05 -3.49 1.70
C PRO A 217 -11.05 -4.82 0.92
N PRO A 218 -9.90 -5.26 0.39
CA PRO A 218 -9.83 -6.52 -0.34
C PRO A 218 -10.15 -7.69 0.59
N GLY A 219 -10.69 -8.77 0.01
CA GLY A 219 -11.00 -9.99 0.76
C GLY A 219 -9.74 -10.67 1.33
N ASN A 220 -8.59 -10.49 0.68
CA ASN A 220 -7.30 -10.94 1.17
C ASN A 220 -6.40 -9.77 1.61
N PRO A 221 -5.95 -9.78 2.87
CA PRO A 221 -4.78 -9.06 3.37
C PRO A 221 -3.62 -8.79 2.41
N LYS A 222 -3.19 -9.82 1.68
CA LYS A 222 -2.02 -9.77 0.81
C LYS A 222 -2.24 -8.85 -0.39
N ASP A 223 -3.47 -8.77 -0.87
CA ASP A 223 -3.83 -7.96 -2.02
C ASP A 223 -3.77 -6.48 -1.63
N TYR A 224 -4.15 -6.12 -0.40
CA TYR A 224 -3.99 -4.77 0.13
C TYR A 224 -2.53 -4.32 0.13
N ILE A 225 -1.64 -5.19 0.64
CA ILE A 225 -0.20 -4.93 0.68
C ILE A 225 0.37 -4.79 -0.75
N TYR A 226 -0.09 -5.63 -1.67
CA TYR A 226 0.31 -5.56 -3.08
C TYR A 226 -0.08 -4.23 -3.71
N THR A 227 -1.35 -3.85 -3.59
CA THR A 227 -1.89 -2.61 -4.13
C THR A 227 -1.20 -1.39 -3.53
N LEU A 228 -1.03 -1.35 -2.20
CA LEU A 228 -0.29 -0.28 -1.55
C LEU A 228 1.16 -0.18 -2.05
N GLY A 229 1.84 -1.31 -2.20
CA GLY A 229 3.20 -1.33 -2.70
C GLY A 229 3.32 -0.71 -4.10
N GLN A 230 2.39 -1.04 -5.00
CA GLN A 230 2.37 -0.45 -6.34
C GLN A 230 2.11 1.08 -6.31
N VAL A 231 1.25 1.54 -5.40
CA VAL A 231 1.00 2.99 -5.21
C VAL A 231 2.23 3.70 -4.64
N VAL A 232 2.95 3.07 -3.72
CA VAL A 232 4.19 3.63 -3.15
C VAL A 232 5.26 3.75 -4.25
N ALA A 233 5.38 2.72 -5.11
CA ALA A 233 6.30 2.69 -6.24
C ALA A 233 6.04 3.79 -7.28
N SER A 234 4.79 4.22 -7.48
CA SER A 234 4.46 5.30 -8.44
C SER A 234 4.64 6.71 -7.92
N GLN A 235 4.86 6.90 -6.62
CA GLN A 235 4.86 8.22 -5.96
C GLN A 235 6.28 8.76 -5.68
N GLU A 236 7.33 8.11 -6.22
CA GLU A 236 8.75 8.46 -5.99
C GLU A 236 9.10 9.92 -6.27
N SER A 237 8.35 10.62 -7.12
CA SER A 237 8.67 11.99 -7.55
C SER A 237 7.97 13.10 -6.74
N LYS A 238 6.97 12.81 -5.89
CA LYS A 238 6.14 13.82 -5.20
C LYS A 238 5.62 13.37 -3.81
N ILE A 239 6.52 12.83 -3.00
CA ILE A 239 6.23 12.16 -1.70
C ILE A 239 5.51 13.06 -0.67
N GLU A 240 5.51 14.39 -0.82
CA GLU A 240 4.96 15.30 0.19
C GLU A 240 3.46 15.65 0.07
N LYS A 241 2.74 15.27 -1.01
CA LYS A 241 1.35 15.79 -1.22
C LYS A 241 0.21 14.76 -1.34
N HIS A 242 0.47 13.48 -1.57
CA HIS A 242 -0.60 12.56 -2.02
C HIS A 242 -0.67 11.28 -1.18
N THR A 243 -1.78 11.15 -0.46
CA THR A 243 -2.01 10.16 0.59
C THR A 243 -2.99 9.09 0.08
N PRO A 244 -2.61 7.81 -0.08
CA PRO A 244 -3.57 6.75 -0.32
C PRO A 244 -4.54 6.62 0.86
N PHE A 245 -5.80 6.54 0.50
CA PHE A 245 -6.95 6.64 1.36
C PHE A 245 -7.82 5.40 1.20
N CYS A 246 -8.29 4.83 2.32
CA CYS A 246 -9.11 3.62 2.32
C CYS A 246 -10.46 3.90 2.99
N PHE A 247 -11.55 3.65 2.28
CA PHE A 247 -12.87 3.62 2.88
C PHE A 247 -13.04 2.30 3.64
N LEU A 248 -13.23 2.39 4.95
CA LEU A 248 -13.53 1.24 5.81
C LEU A 248 -15.01 1.21 6.16
N CYS A 249 -15.58 0.02 6.24
CA CYS A 249 -16.98 -0.19 6.60
C CYS A 249 -17.10 -0.74 8.03
N LYS A 250 -18.20 -0.44 8.72
CA LYS A 250 -18.44 -0.89 10.12
C LYS A 250 -18.47 -2.41 10.27
N ARG A 251 -18.92 -3.13 9.24
CA ARG A 251 -18.94 -4.62 9.16
C ARG A 251 -17.55 -5.21 8.88
N SER A 252 -16.59 -4.36 8.50
CA SER A 252 -15.18 -4.67 8.28
C SER A 252 -14.34 -4.43 9.54
N GLN A 253 -14.92 -4.46 10.76
CA GLN A 253 -14.15 -4.34 12.00
C GLN A 253 -13.02 -5.38 12.09
N ASN A 254 -13.20 -6.57 11.52
CA ASN A 254 -12.11 -7.54 11.37
C ASN A 254 -10.97 -7.04 10.46
N PHE A 255 -11.25 -6.14 9.50
CA PHE A 255 -10.25 -5.45 8.71
C PHE A 255 -9.57 -4.31 9.50
N SER A 256 -10.23 -3.65 10.45
CA SER A 256 -9.54 -2.70 11.35
C SER A 256 -8.68 -3.43 12.37
N SER A 257 -9.15 -4.56 12.90
CA SER A 257 -8.35 -5.49 13.70
C SER A 257 -7.17 -6.00 12.89
N PHE A 258 -7.42 -6.41 11.64
CA PHE A 258 -6.39 -6.75 10.65
C PHE A 258 -5.39 -5.60 10.52
N LEU A 259 -5.76 -4.38 10.10
CA LEU A 259 -4.84 -3.23 10.00
C LEU A 259 -4.10 -2.92 11.32
N GLY A 260 -4.74 -3.18 12.47
CA GLY A 260 -4.13 -3.13 13.80
C GLY A 260 -3.05 -4.20 14.02
N TYR A 261 -3.18 -5.40 13.42
CA TYR A 261 -2.10 -6.39 13.31
C TYR A 261 -0.94 -5.89 12.44
N PHE A 262 -1.11 -4.86 11.61
CA PHE A 262 -0.06 -4.33 10.73
C PHE A 262 0.56 -3.02 11.24
N THR A 263 0.29 -2.60 12.49
CA THR A 263 0.73 -1.32 13.11
C THR A 263 0.75 -0.16 12.11
N ILE A 264 -0.23 -0.14 11.20
CA ILE A 264 -0.44 0.96 10.27
C ILE A 264 -1.04 2.06 11.13
N VAL A 265 -0.31 3.17 11.29
CA VAL A 265 -0.84 4.37 11.94
C VAL A 265 -1.84 4.99 10.98
N LEU A 266 -3.05 4.49 11.06
CA LEU A 266 -4.17 5.00 10.32
C LEU A 266 -4.60 6.33 10.94
N GLN A 267 -4.46 7.43 10.20
CA GLN A 267 -5.04 8.70 10.65
C GLN A 267 -6.53 8.74 10.26
N PRO A 268 -7.44 9.00 11.21
CA PRO A 268 -8.84 9.23 10.88
C PRO A 268 -8.93 10.51 10.05
N LEU A 269 -9.52 10.41 8.87
CA LEU A 269 -9.66 11.54 7.96
C LEU A 269 -10.91 12.34 8.37
N LEU A 270 -10.73 13.36 9.21
CA LEU A 270 -11.77 14.30 9.66
C LEU A 270 -11.31 15.72 9.28
N PRO A 271 -12.03 16.53 8.46
CA PRO A 271 -13.46 16.52 8.14
C PRO A 271 -13.76 16.62 6.62
N TYR A 272 -13.28 15.68 5.80
CA TYR A 272 -13.62 15.68 4.36
C TYR A 272 -14.92 14.92 4.03
N PHE A 273 -15.57 14.35 5.04
CA PHE A 273 -16.84 13.63 4.98
C PHE A 273 -17.84 14.17 5.98
#